data_AF-A0A7W1L0L6-F1
#
_entry.id   AF-A0A7W1L0L6-F1
#
_cell.length_a   1.000
_cell.length_b   1.000
_cell.length_c   1.000
_cell.angle_alpha   90.00
_cell.angle_beta   90.00
_cell.angle_gamma   90.00
#
_symmetry.space_group_name_H-M   'P 1'
#
loop_
_entity.id
_entity.type
_entity.pdbx_description
1 polymer ?
#
loop_
_entity_poly.entity_id
_entity_poly.type
_entity_poly.pdbx_seq_one_letter_code
_entity_poly.pdbx_strand_id
1 'polypeptide(L)'
;MSCIRTRGKKSTPHTDPQDPPRRRANKRRGHGTYETDRPPIFSLIGRESGVVRFFVRHHADAQTCLAVVTSSVPTGAAILYTDEWRGYLPVAARLQTRHSTVRHGRDRNGSREWARDDDGDGIREVHCNSCEGAGTGLRTFL
;
A
#
# COMPACT_ATOMS: atom_id res chain seq x y z
N MET A 1 32.08 -8.02 19.77
CA MET A 1 31.32 -6.81 20.14
C MET A 1 29.83 -7.09 19.99
N SER A 2 29.10 -7.11 21.10
CA SER A 2 27.67 -7.40 21.14
C SER A 2 26.88 -6.17 20.65
N CYS A 3 26.35 -6.23 19.43
CA CYS A 3 25.44 -5.21 18.92
C CYS A 3 24.10 -5.29 19.68
N ILE A 4 23.92 -4.34 20.60
CA ILE A 4 22.68 -4.02 21.31
C ILE A 4 21.44 -4.13 20.41
N ARG A 5 20.50 -5.00 20.82
CA ARG A 5 19.22 -5.29 20.16
C ARG A 5 18.14 -4.31 20.62
N THR A 6 17.97 -3.19 19.92
CA THR A 6 16.89 -2.21 20.22
C THR A 6 15.62 -2.48 19.38
N ARG A 7 14.44 -2.50 20.01
CA ARG A 7 13.12 -2.75 19.38
C ARG A 7 12.28 -1.50 19.65
N GLY A 8 11.91 -0.73 18.63
CA GLY A 8 11.18 0.54 18.79
C GLY A 8 10.02 0.67 17.80
N LYS A 9 8.82 0.93 18.32
CA LYS A 9 7.57 1.16 17.58
C LYS A 9 7.70 2.49 16.82
N LYS A 10 7.35 2.57 15.54
CA LYS A 10 7.54 3.81 14.77
C LYS A 10 6.38 4.81 14.86
N SER A 11 5.22 4.34 15.31
CA SER A 11 3.94 5.04 15.24
C SER A 11 3.64 5.99 16.40
N THR A 12 4.14 5.73 17.61
CA THR A 12 3.98 6.62 18.77
C THR A 12 5.21 7.55 18.87
N PRO A 13 5.03 8.86 19.10
CA PRO A 13 6.14 9.76 19.41
C PRO A 13 6.91 9.25 20.64
N HIS A 14 8.23 9.22 20.54
CA HIS A 14 9.15 8.95 21.64
C HIS A 14 9.64 10.31 22.14
N THR A 15 8.97 10.86 23.15
CA THR A 15 9.29 12.19 23.70
C THR A 15 10.28 12.12 24.86
N ASP A 16 10.59 10.92 25.35
CA ASP A 16 11.56 10.72 26.42
C ASP A 16 12.99 10.93 25.87
N PRO A 17 13.77 11.87 26.43
CA PRO A 17 15.16 12.09 26.02
C PRO A 17 16.06 10.85 26.17
N GLN A 18 15.68 9.88 27.00
CA GLN A 18 16.44 8.65 27.24
C GLN A 18 16.04 7.49 26.32
N ASP A 19 15.05 7.68 25.44
CA ASP A 19 14.66 6.65 24.50
C ASP A 19 15.78 6.34 23.49
N PRO A 20 16.12 5.06 23.27
CA PRO A 20 17.19 4.69 22.36
C PRO A 20 16.84 5.01 20.89
N PRO A 21 17.83 5.28 20.02
CA PRO A 21 17.59 5.54 18.60
C PRO A 21 16.78 4.43 17.91
N ARG A 22 15.82 4.83 17.07
CA ARG A 22 14.92 3.91 16.36
C ARG A 22 15.69 3.01 15.39
N ARG A 23 15.37 1.71 15.36
CA ARG A 23 15.87 0.81 14.30
C ARG A 23 15.19 1.07 12.97
N ARG A 24 15.98 1.17 11.90
CA ARG A 24 15.46 1.31 10.54
C ARG A 24 14.94 -0.04 10.03
N ALA A 25 13.63 -0.07 9.80
CA ALA A 25 12.86 -1.06 9.03
C ALA A 25 12.73 -2.46 9.65
N ASN A 26 11.52 -3.02 9.57
CA ASN A 26 11.30 -4.43 9.81
C ASN A 26 11.93 -5.24 8.67
N LYS A 27 12.94 -6.07 8.97
CA LYS A 27 13.60 -6.93 7.97
C LYS A 27 12.85 -8.24 7.70
N ARG A 28 11.74 -8.49 8.40
CA ARG A 28 10.91 -9.67 8.18
C ARG A 28 10.12 -9.51 6.89
N ARG A 29 9.95 -10.62 6.18
CA ARG A 29 9.09 -10.68 4.99
C ARG A 29 7.62 -10.57 5.43
N GLY A 30 6.80 -9.87 4.65
CA GLY A 30 5.38 -9.65 4.94
C GLY A 30 5.08 -8.21 5.35
N HIS A 31 3.79 -7.94 5.61
CA HIS A 31 3.34 -6.62 6.00
C HIS A 31 3.72 -6.31 7.46
N GLY A 32 4.19 -5.09 7.71
CA GLY A 32 4.36 -4.59 9.07
C GLY A 32 3.02 -4.36 9.75
N THR A 33 2.96 -4.57 11.06
CA THR A 33 1.82 -4.17 11.90
C THR A 33 2.15 -2.87 12.62
N TYR A 34 1.13 -2.17 13.12
CA TYR A 34 1.33 -0.97 13.94
C TYR A 34 2.32 -1.18 15.10
N GLU A 35 2.35 -2.38 15.68
CA GLU A 35 3.24 -2.73 16.80
C GLU A 35 4.70 -2.94 16.38
N THR A 36 4.92 -3.33 15.12
CA THR A 36 6.22 -3.84 14.64
C THR A 36 6.85 -2.97 13.58
N ASP A 37 6.10 -2.02 13.02
CA ASP A 37 6.53 -1.11 11.97
C ASP A 37 5.76 0.22 12.04
N ARG A 38 5.95 1.08 11.04
CA ARG A 38 5.11 2.27 10.81
C ARG A 38 3.66 1.87 10.59
N PRO A 39 2.72 2.76 10.95
CA PRO A 39 1.31 2.48 10.73
C PRO A 39 1.06 2.23 9.23
N PRO A 40 0.32 1.18 8.87
CA PRO A 40 -0.23 1.01 7.54
C PRO A 40 -0.96 2.25 7.05
N ILE A 41 -0.69 2.64 5.81
CA ILE A 41 -1.39 3.70 5.10
C ILE A 41 -1.99 3.09 3.85
N PHE A 42 -3.30 3.23 3.70
CA PHE A 42 -3.97 2.98 2.43
C PHE A 42 -4.19 4.31 1.71
N SER A 43 -3.88 4.34 0.42
CA SER A 43 -4.07 5.50 -0.44
C SER A 43 -5.06 5.14 -1.54
N LEU A 44 -6.09 5.95 -1.71
CA LEU A 44 -7.03 5.86 -2.83
C LEU A 44 -6.93 7.12 -3.66
N ILE A 45 -6.77 6.95 -4.97
CA ILE A 45 -6.72 8.06 -5.93
C ILE A 45 -7.85 7.83 -6.94
N GLY A 46 -8.79 8.78 -7.01
CA GLY A 46 -9.75 8.84 -8.11
C GLY A 46 -9.04 9.36 -9.35
N ARG A 47 -8.85 8.52 -10.37
CA ARG A 47 -8.07 8.88 -11.57
C ARG A 47 -8.69 10.05 -12.35
N GLU A 48 -10.01 10.08 -12.48
CA GLU A 48 -10.74 11.15 -13.17
C GLU A 48 -10.86 12.42 -12.32
N SER A 49 -11.16 12.27 -11.03
CA SER A 49 -11.39 13.42 -10.15
C SER A 49 -10.12 14.02 -9.56
N GLY A 50 -8.99 13.31 -9.63
CA GLY A 50 -7.74 13.67 -8.96
C GLY A 50 -7.80 13.60 -7.42
N VAL A 51 -8.92 13.21 -6.83
CA VAL A 51 -9.09 13.21 -5.36
C VAL A 51 -8.25 12.11 -4.74
N VAL A 52 -7.36 12.50 -3.82
CA VAL A 52 -6.52 11.59 -3.04
C VAL A 52 -7.06 11.48 -1.62
N ARG A 53 -7.21 10.26 -1.12
CA ARG A 53 -7.59 9.97 0.27
C ARG A 53 -6.57 9.05 0.91
N PHE A 54 -6.17 9.39 2.13
CA PHE A 54 -5.25 8.59 2.94
C PHE A 54 -5.96 8.04 4.17
N PHE A 55 -5.71 6.77 4.47
CA PHE A 55 -6.29 6.07 5.61
C PHE A 55 -5.19 5.41 6.43
N VAL A 56 -4.95 5.95 7.62
CA VAL A 56 -4.07 5.33 8.61
C VAL A 56 -4.84 4.20 9.30
N ARG A 57 -4.25 3.00 9.39
CA ARG A 57 -4.86 1.81 9.98
C ARG A 57 -3.85 1.07 10.86
N HIS A 58 -4.35 0.16 11.69
CA HIS A 58 -3.49 -0.69 12.52
C HIS A 58 -2.95 -1.91 11.76
N HIS A 59 -3.66 -2.35 10.72
CA HIS A 59 -3.37 -3.54 9.93
C HIS A 59 -3.37 -3.24 8.43
N ALA A 60 -2.63 -4.06 7.66
CA ALA A 60 -2.56 -4.02 6.20
C ALA A 60 -3.02 -5.37 5.62
N ASP A 61 -4.23 -5.79 5.98
CA ASP A 61 -4.83 -7.06 5.54
C ASP A 61 -6.00 -6.83 4.57
N ALA A 62 -6.48 -7.91 3.97
CA ALA A 62 -7.57 -7.87 2.99
C ALA A 62 -8.87 -7.31 3.57
N GLN A 63 -9.18 -7.61 4.84
CA GLN A 63 -10.39 -7.12 5.51
C GLN A 63 -10.34 -5.60 5.72
N THR A 64 -9.19 -5.09 6.17
CA THR A 64 -8.96 -3.66 6.35
C THR A 64 -8.99 -2.94 4.99
N CYS A 65 -8.38 -3.53 3.96
CA CYS A 65 -8.42 -3.02 2.60
C CYS A 65 -9.87 -2.90 2.09
N LEU A 66 -10.67 -3.95 2.25
CA LEU A 66 -12.08 -3.97 1.89
C LEU A 66 -12.88 -2.87 2.58
N ALA A 67 -12.68 -2.71 3.89
CA ALA A 67 -13.37 -1.67 4.66
C ALA A 67 -12.98 -0.26 4.19
N VAL A 68 -11.69 -0.02 3.91
CA VAL A 68 -11.22 1.27 3.39
C VAL A 68 -11.86 1.57 2.04
N VAL A 69 -11.79 0.65 1.09
CA VAL A 69 -12.26 0.89 -0.27
C VAL A 69 -13.78 1.06 -0.31
N THR A 70 -14.54 0.19 0.36
CA THR A 70 -16.01 0.26 0.34
C THR A 70 -16.58 1.49 1.06
N SER A 71 -15.81 2.11 1.97
CA SER A 71 -16.20 3.39 2.60
C SER A 71 -16.09 4.60 1.66
N SER A 72 -15.34 4.49 0.56
CA SER A 72 -14.95 5.64 -0.28
C SER A 72 -15.35 5.52 -1.74
N VAL A 73 -15.68 4.30 -2.21
CA VAL A 73 -15.95 4.00 -3.61
C VAL A 73 -17.36 3.42 -3.71
N PRO A 74 -18.28 4.05 -4.46
CA PRO A 74 -19.60 3.48 -4.72
C PRO A 74 -19.49 2.16 -5.49
N THR A 75 -20.41 1.23 -5.21
CA THR A 75 -20.52 -0.04 -5.95
C THR A 75 -20.80 0.23 -7.43
N GLY A 76 -20.11 -0.49 -8.32
CA GLY A 76 -20.27 -0.42 -9.78
C GLY A 76 -19.66 0.81 -10.46
N ALA A 77 -19.12 1.78 -9.71
CA ALA A 77 -18.81 3.11 -10.25
C ALA A 77 -17.43 3.29 -10.89
N ALA A 78 -16.45 2.40 -10.63
CA ALA A 78 -15.06 2.67 -11.04
C ALA A 78 -14.21 1.41 -11.18
N ILE A 79 -13.33 1.37 -12.18
CA ILE A 79 -12.32 0.31 -12.35
C ILE A 79 -11.29 0.39 -11.20
N LEU A 80 -10.98 -0.76 -10.58
CA LEU A 80 -9.94 -0.88 -9.57
C LEU A 80 -8.58 -1.13 -10.23
N TYR A 81 -7.58 -0.30 -9.91
CA TYR A 81 -6.20 -0.46 -10.37
C TYR A 81 -5.26 -0.70 -9.19
N THR A 82 -4.57 -1.84 -9.15
CA THR A 82 -3.66 -2.20 -8.05
C THR A 82 -2.43 -2.98 -8.54
N ASP A 83 -1.54 -3.38 -7.63
CA ASP A 83 -0.62 -4.49 -7.90
C ASP A 83 -1.36 -5.85 -7.82
N GLU A 84 -0.62 -6.95 -8.00
CA GLU A 84 -1.15 -8.32 -7.93
C GLU A 84 -1.33 -8.88 -6.51
N TRP A 85 -1.38 -8.04 -5.47
CA TRP A 85 -1.65 -8.55 -4.14
C TRP A 85 -3.06 -9.12 -4.03
N ARG A 86 -3.15 -10.42 -3.69
CA ARG A 86 -4.42 -11.16 -3.58
C ARG A 86 -5.41 -10.59 -2.57
N GLY A 87 -4.96 -9.74 -1.65
CA GLY A 87 -5.83 -9.06 -0.68
C GLY A 87 -6.86 -8.13 -1.32
N TYR A 88 -6.68 -7.73 -2.58
CA TYR A 88 -7.64 -6.91 -3.32
C TYR A 88 -8.81 -7.71 -3.93
N LEU A 89 -8.71 -9.03 -4.05
CA LEU A 89 -9.76 -9.86 -4.69
C LEU A 89 -11.16 -9.66 -4.07
N PRO A 90 -11.32 -9.62 -2.74
CA PRO A 90 -12.62 -9.37 -2.13
C PRO A 90 -13.18 -7.98 -2.45
N VAL A 91 -12.31 -6.99 -2.71
CA VAL A 91 -12.69 -5.61 -3.02
C VAL A 91 -13.39 -5.55 -4.37
N ALA A 92 -12.77 -6.11 -5.40
CA ALA A 92 -13.33 -6.13 -6.75
C ALA A 92 -14.70 -6.84 -6.77
N ALA A 93 -14.79 -7.99 -6.10
CA ALA A 93 -16.04 -8.73 -5.96
C ALA A 93 -17.12 -7.92 -5.22
N ARG A 94 -16.78 -7.30 -4.09
CA ARG A 94 -17.74 -6.54 -3.26
C ARG A 94 -18.22 -5.25 -3.92
N LEU A 95 -17.37 -4.61 -4.72
CA LEU A 95 -17.71 -3.42 -5.49
C LEU A 95 -18.33 -3.73 -6.84
N GLN A 96 -18.41 -5.00 -7.25
CA GLN A 96 -18.91 -5.40 -8.57
C GLN A 96 -18.23 -4.62 -9.70
N THR A 97 -16.91 -4.48 -9.61
CA THR A 97 -16.14 -3.69 -10.57
C THR A 97 -15.05 -4.50 -11.26
N ARG A 98 -14.64 -4.03 -12.44
CA ARG A 98 -13.45 -4.53 -13.13
C ARG A 98 -12.22 -4.24 -12.29
N HIS A 99 -11.28 -5.17 -12.30
CA HIS A 99 -10.02 -5.07 -11.60
C HIS A 99 -8.88 -5.32 -12.57
N SER A 100 -8.05 -4.31 -12.78
CA SER A 100 -6.83 -4.43 -13.58
C SER A 100 -5.62 -4.28 -12.66
N THR A 101 -4.62 -5.14 -12.85
CA THR A 101 -3.48 -5.27 -11.95
C THR A 101 -2.17 -5.22 -12.70
N VAL A 102 -1.11 -4.70 -12.07
CA VAL A 102 0.28 -4.81 -12.57
C VAL A 102 1.13 -5.70 -11.67
N ARG A 103 2.06 -6.43 -12.28
CA ARG A 103 2.93 -7.38 -11.57
C ARG A 103 4.28 -6.77 -11.21
N HIS A 104 4.45 -6.39 -9.96
CA HIS A 104 5.76 -5.95 -9.44
C HIS A 104 6.74 -7.13 -9.21
N GLY A 105 6.22 -8.35 -9.10
CA GLY A 105 6.99 -9.59 -9.02
C GLY A 105 7.67 -9.98 -10.33
N ARG A 106 8.72 -10.81 -10.25
CA ARG A 106 9.33 -11.42 -11.43
C ARG A 106 8.45 -12.56 -11.94
N ASP A 107 8.22 -12.63 -13.25
CA ASP A 107 7.67 -13.85 -13.87
C ASP A 107 8.73 -14.95 -14.05
N ARG A 108 8.30 -16.04 -14.69
CA ARG A 108 9.14 -17.17 -15.11
C ARG A 108 10.37 -16.78 -15.93
N ASN A 109 10.34 -15.64 -16.61
CA ASN A 109 11.44 -15.13 -17.43
C ASN A 109 12.27 -14.06 -16.69
N GLY A 110 11.92 -13.76 -15.43
CA GLY A 110 12.58 -12.74 -14.63
C GLY A 110 12.05 -11.31 -14.84
N SER A 111 11.03 -11.12 -15.68
CA SER A 111 10.49 -9.82 -16.06
C SER A 111 9.45 -9.31 -15.06
N ARG A 112 9.43 -7.99 -14.84
CA ARG A 112 8.46 -7.28 -14.00
C ARG A 112 7.63 -6.34 -14.87
N GLU A 113 6.44 -6.02 -14.41
CA GLU A 113 5.52 -5.11 -15.07
C GLU A 113 5.06 -4.05 -14.06
N TRP A 114 5.47 -2.80 -14.28
CA TRP A 114 5.16 -1.68 -13.38
C TRP A 114 3.98 -0.83 -13.87
N ALA A 115 3.73 -0.88 -15.16
CA ALA A 115 2.67 -0.18 -15.84
C ALA A 115 2.34 -0.94 -17.13
N ARG A 116 1.06 -1.05 -17.48
CA ARG A 116 0.59 -1.75 -18.67
C ARG A 116 -0.24 -0.82 -19.54
N ASP A 117 0.00 -0.93 -20.83
CA ASP A 117 -0.76 -0.37 -21.94
C ASP A 117 -1.71 -1.47 -22.42
N ASP A 118 -3.01 -1.35 -22.12
CA ASP A 118 -3.99 -2.40 -22.43
C ASP A 118 -4.48 -2.31 -23.89
N ASP A 119 -4.36 -1.16 -24.56
CA ASP A 119 -4.89 -0.92 -25.91
C ASP A 119 -3.82 -0.67 -27.00
N GLY A 120 -2.56 -0.53 -26.60
CA GLY A 120 -1.41 -0.39 -27.48
C GLY A 120 -1.20 1.03 -28.03
N ASP A 121 -1.83 2.05 -27.45
CA ASP A 121 -1.73 3.43 -27.92
C ASP A 121 -0.45 4.16 -27.41
N GLY A 122 0.33 3.52 -26.55
CA GLY A 122 1.54 4.05 -25.94
C GLY A 122 1.32 4.75 -24.59
N ILE A 123 0.08 4.92 -24.16
CA ILE A 123 -0.33 5.32 -22.81
C ILE A 123 -0.35 4.06 -21.94
N ARG A 124 -0.13 4.20 -20.63
CA ARG A 124 -0.16 3.06 -19.70
C ARG A 124 -1.27 3.28 -18.68
N GLU A 125 -2.43 2.71 -18.93
CA GLU A 125 -3.66 2.92 -18.16
C GLU A 125 -3.58 2.21 -16.81
N VAL A 126 -2.90 1.06 -16.76
CA VAL A 126 -2.85 0.22 -15.56
C VAL A 126 -1.54 0.48 -14.82
N HIS A 127 -1.59 1.18 -13.70
CA HIS A 127 -0.46 1.38 -12.80
C HIS A 127 -0.94 1.79 -11.40
N CYS A 128 -0.10 1.56 -10.38
CA CYS A 128 -0.36 1.99 -9.01
C CYS A 128 0.82 2.76 -8.36
N ASN A 129 1.86 3.07 -9.14
CA ASN A 129 3.08 3.76 -8.70
C ASN A 129 2.84 5.12 -8.00
N SER A 130 1.76 5.83 -8.37
CA SER A 130 1.40 7.12 -7.76
C SER A 130 1.03 6.95 -6.28
N CYS A 131 0.28 5.89 -5.96
CA CYS A 131 -0.06 5.53 -4.58
C CYS A 131 1.19 5.10 -3.79
N GLU A 132 2.07 4.31 -4.41
CA GLU A 132 3.31 3.81 -3.78
C GLU A 132 4.32 4.92 -3.47
N GLY A 133 4.52 5.83 -4.42
CA GLY A 133 5.43 6.98 -4.28
C GLY A 133 4.95 7.94 -3.19
N ALA A 134 3.70 8.38 -3.26
CA ALA A 134 3.10 9.27 -2.26
C ALA A 134 3.10 8.65 -0.85
N GLY A 135 2.76 7.36 -0.76
CA GLY A 135 2.80 6.62 0.50
C GLY A 135 4.20 6.54 1.10
N THR A 136 5.24 6.39 0.27
CA THR A 136 6.64 6.36 0.73
C THR A 136 7.06 7.71 1.35
N GLY A 137 6.69 8.82 0.72
CA GLY A 137 6.94 10.17 1.25
C GLY A 137 6.26 10.38 2.61
N LEU A 138 4.95 10.10 2.68
CA LEU A 138 4.17 10.27 3.92
C LEU A 138 4.69 9.40 5.07
N ARG A 139 5.11 8.16 4.78
CA ARG A 139 5.73 7.26 5.77
C ARG A 139 7.00 7.82 6.38
N THR A 140 7.63 8.86 5.85
CA THR A 140 8.79 9.49 6.51
C THR A 140 8.37 10.26 7.76
N PHE A 141 7.14 10.79 7.77
CA PHE A 141 6.60 11.65 8.82
C PHE A 141 5.62 10.91 9.77
N LEU A 142 5.30 9.64 9.48
CA LEU A 142 4.54 8.72 10.35
C LEU A 142 5.43 7.63 10.97
#